data_AF-A0A257PQ02-F1
#
_entry.id   AF-A0A257PQ02-F1
#
_cell.length_a   1.000
_cell.length_b   1.000
_cell.length_c   1.000
_cell.angle_alpha   90.00
_cell.angle_beta   90.00
_cell.angle_gamma   90.00
#
_symmetry.space_group_name_H-M   'P 1'
#
loop_
_entity.id
_entity.type
_entity.pdbx_description
1 polymer ?
#
loop_
_entity_poly.entity_id
_entity_poly.type
_entity_poly.pdbx_seq_one_letter_code
_entity_poly.pdbx_strand_id
1 'polypeptide(L)'
;MTFCGCGLTQAAHAQPGKPARLPVTVGGKRVKTIDVHSHCLFHESLNMMGPEAAAAIAPPIRGNGPGEIWIAVDQRMKTMDSQAIDMEVLSVNPFWYSKDRD
;
A
#
# COMPACT_ATOMS: atom_id res chain seq x y z
N MET A 1 10.90 -12.06 -14.21
CA MET A 1 11.49 -12.20 -12.87
C MET A 1 10.96 -11.06 -12.03
N THR A 2 9.96 -11.31 -11.19
CA THR A 2 9.27 -10.29 -10.39
C THR A 2 9.84 -10.36 -8.98
N PHE A 3 10.48 -9.28 -8.51
CA PHE A 3 10.96 -9.19 -7.14
C PHE A 3 9.84 -8.64 -6.26
N CYS A 4 9.29 -9.48 -5.39
CA CYS A 4 8.45 -9.05 -4.26
C CYS A 4 9.39 -8.72 -3.09
N GLY A 5 9.45 -7.47 -2.68
CA GLY A 5 10.32 -7.06 -1.58
C GLY A 5 9.80 -5.81 -0.89
N CYS A 6 8.87 -5.98 0.06
CA CYS A 6 8.60 -4.96 1.07
C CYS A 6 9.94 -4.67 1.79
N GLY A 7 10.50 -3.49 1.55
CA GLY A 7 11.70 -2.99 2.23
C GLY A 7 13.06 -3.34 1.61
N LEU A 8 13.14 -4.15 0.54
CA LEU A 8 14.43 -4.49 -0.10
C LEU A 8 15.00 -3.34 -0.97
N THR A 9 14.16 -2.42 -1.41
CA THR A 9 14.58 -1.28 -2.23
C THR A 9 15.16 -0.12 -1.42
N GLN A 10 15.00 -0.11 -0.08
CA GLN A 10 15.52 0.97 0.77
C GLN A 10 17.06 1.00 0.82
N ALA A 11 17.72 -0.14 0.61
CA ALA A 11 19.18 -0.29 0.69
C ALA A 11 19.89 -0.14 -0.67
N ALA A 12 19.15 -0.09 -1.78
CA ALA A 12 19.74 0.23 -3.06
C ALA A 12 19.88 1.75 -3.15
N HIS A 13 21.11 2.26 -3.13
CA HIS A 13 21.42 3.64 -3.50
C HIS A 13 21.07 3.87 -4.98
N ALA A 14 19.78 3.91 -5.30
CA ALA A 14 19.31 4.48 -6.54
C ALA A 14 19.63 5.97 -6.46
N GLN A 15 20.49 6.45 -7.38
CA GLN A 15 20.49 7.87 -7.75
C GLN A 15 19.02 8.30 -7.86
N PRO A 16 18.58 9.41 -7.22
CA PRO A 16 17.19 9.81 -7.29
C PRO A 16 16.85 10.03 -8.76
N GLY A 17 16.19 9.03 -9.35
CA GLY A 17 15.66 9.12 -10.70
C GLY A 17 14.70 10.31 -10.73
N LYS A 18 14.47 10.86 -11.92
CA LYS A 18 13.40 11.85 -12.07
C LYS A 18 12.12 11.29 -11.43
N PRO A 19 11.37 12.10 -10.65
CA PRO A 19 10.11 11.66 -10.07
C PRO A 19 9.26 11.03 -11.16
N ALA A 20 8.77 9.81 -10.91
CA ALA A 20 7.84 9.17 -11.82
C ALA A 20 6.60 10.07 -11.93
N ARG A 21 6.15 10.35 -13.16
CA ARG A 21 4.97 11.18 -13.42
C ARG A 21 4.08 10.48 -14.41
N LEU A 22 2.77 10.55 -14.16
CA LEU A 22 1.79 10.13 -15.15
C LEU A 22 1.77 11.09 -16.35
N PRO A 23 1.50 10.58 -17.56
CA PRO A 23 1.34 9.17 -17.89
C PRO A 23 2.69 8.44 -18.04
N VAL A 24 2.77 7.18 -17.60
CA VAL A 24 3.94 6.34 -17.90
C VAL A 24 3.88 5.90 -19.37
N THR A 25 5.03 5.97 -20.05
CA THR A 25 5.16 5.53 -21.44
C THR A 25 6.28 4.51 -21.60
N VAL A 26 6.04 3.49 -22.43
CA VAL A 26 7.02 2.46 -22.81
C VAL A 26 7.04 2.39 -24.32
N GLY A 27 8.20 2.63 -24.94
CA GLY A 27 8.32 2.66 -26.40
C GLY A 27 7.40 3.69 -27.06
N GLY A 28 7.19 4.84 -26.43
CA GLY A 28 6.30 5.90 -26.90
C GLY A 28 4.80 5.62 -26.76
N LYS A 29 4.41 4.46 -26.22
CA LYS A 29 3.00 4.12 -25.94
C LYS A 29 2.69 4.32 -24.47
N ARG A 30 1.55 4.94 -24.16
CA ARG A 30 1.03 5.00 -22.79
C ARG A 30 0.77 3.58 -22.28
N VAL A 31 1.21 3.31 -21.06
CA VAL A 31 0.88 2.09 -20.32
C VAL A 31 0.10 2.44 -19.06
N LYS A 32 -0.65 1.48 -18.52
CA LYS A 32 -1.29 1.62 -17.22
C LYS A 32 -0.39 1.02 -16.14
N THR A 33 -0.09 1.77 -15.11
CA THR A 33 0.60 1.25 -13.92
C THR A 33 -0.42 0.77 -12.90
N ILE A 34 -0.31 -0.51 -12.52
CA ILE A 34 -1.22 -1.14 -11.55
C ILE A 34 -0.37 -1.66 -10.40
N ASP A 35 -0.57 -1.10 -9.21
CA ASP A 35 -0.04 -1.72 -8.00
C ASP A 35 -1.01 -2.80 -7.52
N VAL A 36 -0.52 -4.03 -7.47
CA VAL A 36 -1.30 -5.21 -7.05
C VAL A 36 -1.06 -5.60 -5.60
N HIS A 37 -0.18 -4.89 -4.90
CA HIS A 37 0.21 -5.18 -3.52
C HIS A 37 0.20 -3.91 -2.70
N SER A 38 -1.00 -3.42 -2.43
CA SER A 38 -1.22 -2.23 -1.63
C SER A 38 -2.12 -2.56 -0.44
N HIS A 39 -1.68 -2.20 0.77
CA HIS A 39 -2.46 -2.48 1.99
C HIS A 39 -3.07 -1.19 2.54
N CYS A 40 -4.23 -1.33 3.16
CA CYS A 40 -4.86 -0.28 3.97
C CYS A 40 -5.80 -0.89 5.00
N LEU A 41 -6.14 -0.08 6.01
CA LEU A 41 -7.14 -0.38 7.02
C LEU A 41 -8.33 0.57 6.89
N PHE A 42 -9.53 -0.01 7.06
CA PHE A 42 -10.79 0.70 7.22
C PHE A 42 -11.18 0.62 8.69
N HIS A 43 -11.72 1.70 9.24
CA HIS A 43 -12.18 1.74 10.62
C HIS A 43 -13.31 0.71 10.84
N GLU A 44 -14.20 0.56 9.87
CA GLU A 44 -15.31 -0.39 9.89
C GLU A 44 -14.81 -1.84 9.92
N SER A 45 -13.81 -2.17 9.09
CA SER A 45 -13.17 -3.49 9.11
C SER A 45 -12.53 -3.80 10.44
N LEU A 46 -11.94 -2.80 11.11
CA LEU A 46 -11.41 -2.99 12.46
C LEU A 46 -12.53 -3.20 13.50
N ASN A 47 -13.61 -2.42 13.42
CA ASN A 47 -14.73 -2.53 14.36
C ASN A 47 -15.39 -3.91 14.32
N MET A 48 -15.46 -4.53 13.14
CA MET A 48 -15.98 -5.90 12.99
C MET A 48 -15.15 -6.96 13.72
N MET A 49 -13.90 -6.66 14.08
CA MET A 49 -12.96 -7.63 14.63
C MET A 49 -13.08 -7.77 16.16
N GLY A 50 -13.89 -6.95 16.82
CA GLY A 50 -14.07 -6.98 18.27
C GLY A 50 -12.96 -6.28 19.06
N PRO A 51 -13.08 -6.22 20.40
CA PRO A 51 -12.17 -5.45 21.26
C PRO A 51 -10.70 -5.92 21.21
N GLU A 52 -10.44 -7.17 20.83
CA GLU A 52 -9.09 -7.74 20.72
C GLU A 52 -8.33 -7.23 19.48
N ALA A 53 -9.02 -6.62 18.53
CA ALA A 53 -8.45 -6.25 17.24
C ALA A 53 -7.48 -5.07 17.31
N ALA A 54 -7.71 -4.15 18.27
CA ALA A 54 -6.80 -3.05 18.54
C ALA A 54 -5.40 -3.55 18.97
N ALA A 55 -5.34 -4.71 19.63
CA ALA A 55 -4.08 -5.34 20.02
C ALA A 55 -3.39 -6.06 18.84
N ALA A 56 -4.14 -6.55 17.86
CA ALA A 56 -3.59 -7.27 16.70
C ALA A 56 -2.96 -6.35 15.64
N ILE A 57 -3.38 -5.09 15.59
CA ILE A 57 -2.75 -4.05 14.75
C ILE A 57 -1.41 -3.55 15.36
N ALA A 58 -1.14 -3.88 16.62
CA ALA A 58 0.12 -3.61 17.29
C ALA A 58 1.04 -4.85 17.20
N PRO A 59 1.91 -4.90 16.18
CA PRO A 59 3.10 -4.04 16.19
C PRO A 59 3.17 -3.10 14.99
N PRO A 60 3.98 -2.03 15.05
CA PRO A 60 4.18 -1.13 13.92
C PRO A 60 4.59 -1.95 12.71
N ILE A 61 3.73 -1.96 11.68
CA ILE A 61 4.09 -2.47 10.37
C ILE A 61 5.34 -1.69 9.97
N ARG A 62 6.49 -2.36 9.93
CA ARG A 62 7.79 -1.72 9.71
C ARG A 62 7.74 -0.93 8.41
N GLY A 63 7.86 0.39 8.50
CA GLY A 63 7.92 1.29 7.35
C GLY A 63 6.86 2.37 7.33
N ASN A 64 5.72 2.19 8.01
CA ASN A 64 4.60 3.12 7.91
C ASN A 64 4.26 3.69 9.29
N GLY A 65 4.28 5.02 9.41
CA GLY A 65 3.81 5.70 10.62
C GLY A 65 2.31 5.42 10.85
N PRO A 66 1.80 5.63 12.08
CA PRO A 66 0.42 5.32 12.45
C PRO A 66 -0.66 5.99 11.58
N GLY A 67 -0.31 6.98 10.75
CA GLY A 67 -1.23 7.64 9.81
C GLY A 67 -1.31 7.02 8.41
N GLU A 68 -0.31 6.26 7.95
CA GLU A 68 -0.25 5.74 6.57
C GLU A 68 -1.02 4.45 6.37
N ILE A 69 -1.33 3.75 7.45
CA ILE A 69 -2.06 2.48 7.42
C ILE A 69 -3.57 2.69 7.21
N TRP A 70 -4.11 3.82 7.67
CA TRP A 70 -5.52 4.16 7.53
C TRP A 70 -5.83 4.70 6.14
N ILE A 71 -6.95 4.26 5.57
CA ILE A 71 -7.41 4.78 4.29
C ILE A 71 -7.83 6.25 4.42
N ALA A 72 -7.01 7.15 3.86
CA ALA A 72 -7.32 8.55 3.64
C ALA A 72 -7.25 8.83 2.14
N VAL A 73 -8.42 8.91 1.49
CA VAL A 73 -8.53 8.94 0.01
C VAL A 73 -7.65 10.03 -0.60
N ASP A 74 -7.74 11.27 -0.11
CA ASP A 74 -6.96 12.38 -0.67
C ASP A 74 -5.44 12.17 -0.56
N GLN A 75 -4.97 11.66 0.58
CA GLN A 75 -3.55 11.40 0.78
C GLN A 75 -3.08 10.24 -0.11
N ARG A 76 -3.92 9.20 -0.26
CA ARG A 76 -3.63 8.05 -1.10
C ARG A 76 -3.53 8.43 -2.58
N MET A 77 -4.49 9.23 -3.07
CA MET A 77 -4.44 9.74 -4.45
C MET A 77 -3.17 10.57 -4.70
N LYS A 78 -2.79 11.45 -3.77
CA LYS A 78 -1.52 12.21 -3.86
C LYS A 78 -0.29 11.29 -3.88
N THR A 79 -0.29 10.24 -3.07
CA THR A 79 0.79 9.25 -3.04
C THR A 79 0.85 8.48 -4.36
N MET A 80 -0.27 8.01 -4.88
CA MET A 80 -0.37 7.34 -6.19
C MET A 80 0.15 8.24 -7.32
N ASP A 81 -0.26 9.52 -7.34
CA ASP A 81 0.22 10.50 -8.32
C ASP A 81 1.74 10.71 -8.24
N SER A 82 2.29 10.77 -7.02
CA SER A 82 3.73 10.94 -6.79
C SER A 82 4.58 9.74 -7.22
N GLN A 83 3.96 8.56 -7.30
CA GLN A 83 4.58 7.30 -7.71
C GLN A 83 4.23 6.90 -9.15
N ALA A 84 3.40 7.71 -9.82
CA ALA A 84 2.81 7.43 -11.12
C ALA A 84 2.05 6.10 -11.19
N ILE A 85 1.12 5.87 -10.27
CA ILE A 85 0.23 4.70 -10.20
C ILE A 85 -1.16 5.10 -10.73
N ASP A 86 -1.63 4.47 -11.82
CA ASP A 86 -2.98 4.71 -12.35
C ASP A 86 -4.07 3.96 -11.55
N MET A 87 -3.72 2.83 -10.92
CA MET A 87 -4.68 1.99 -10.19
C MET A 87 -3.97 1.19 -9.11
N GLU A 88 -4.66 1.03 -7.97
CA GLU A 88 -4.26 0.10 -6.93
C GLU A 88 -5.33 -0.98 -6.75
N VAL A 89 -4.88 -2.21 -6.58
CA VAL A 89 -5.70 -3.32 -6.07
C VAL A 89 -5.45 -3.39 -4.57
N LEU A 90 -6.46 -3.00 -3.81
CA LEU A 90 -6.38 -2.91 -2.35
C LEU A 90 -6.50 -4.31 -1.72
N SER A 91 -5.54 -4.64 -0.87
CA SER A 91 -5.59 -5.77 0.06
C SER A 91 -5.95 -5.23 1.45
N VAL A 92 -7.20 -5.45 1.86
CA VAL A 92 -7.67 -5.05 3.19
C VAL A 92 -7.42 -6.20 4.14
N ASN A 93 -6.46 -6.05 5.03
CA ASN A 93 -5.98 -7.21 5.77
C ASN A 93 -5.55 -6.94 7.22
N PRO A 94 -6.50 -7.02 8.18
CA PRO A 94 -6.18 -6.90 9.60
C PRO A 94 -5.66 -8.19 10.27
N PHE A 95 -5.77 -9.38 9.63
CA PHE A 95 -5.48 -10.66 10.32
C PHE A 95 -4.99 -11.83 9.42
N TRP A 96 -4.75 -11.56 8.14
CA TRP A 96 -4.50 -12.49 7.03
C TRP A 96 -5.61 -13.52 6.83
N TYR A 97 -5.78 -14.46 7.75
CA TYR A 97 -6.80 -15.53 7.70
C TYR A 97 -7.31 -15.99 9.08
N SER A 98 -6.94 -15.35 10.19
CA SER A 98 -7.13 -15.96 11.52
C SER A 98 -8.35 -15.47 12.31
N LYS A 99 -9.37 -14.90 11.65
CA LYS A 99 -10.64 -14.59 12.29
C LYS A 99 -11.66 -15.68 12.01
N ASP A 100 -12.30 -16.17 13.06
CA ASP A 100 -13.39 -17.14 12.96
C ASP A 100 -14.56 -16.53 12.17
N ARG A 101 -15.24 -17.39 11.41
CA ARG A 101 -16.33 -17.00 10.51
C ARG A 101 -17.64 -16.78 11.25
N ASP A 102 -17.80 -17.36 12.44
CA ASP A 102 -19.04 -17.48 13.20
C ASP A 102 -18.89 -16.93 14.63
#